data_AF-A0A502H3R8-F1
#
_entry.id   AF-A0A502H3R8-F1
#
_cell.length_a   1.000
_cell.length_b   1.000
_cell.length_c   1.000
_cell.angle_alpha   90.00
_cell.angle_beta   90.00
_cell.angle_gamma   90.00
#
_symmetry.space_group_name_H-M   'P 1'
#
loop_
_entity.id
_entity.type
_entity.pdbx_description
1 polymer ?
#
loop_
_entity_poly.entity_id
_entity_poly.type
_entity_poly.pdbx_seq_one_letter_code
_entity_poly.pdbx_strand_id
1 'polypeptide(L)'
;MQPISSFTNQFVQVELSGKNILIGKVMDQGIDILVLYDGTRYTYVPWIHVQSIKQVPTDMIPPLFTVQDSPIYLNKEALSYRNILNNAKGLFVEINVTGTHSFHGYVTTILNNYLVFYSPVFKTIFISLHHLKWLTPYSRSVTPFSLSNQHLPVKPSQIPLSRSFEEQMKRLEGQLIILDTGDDPRKIGVLSNLEHNLLELINATGDRTSWNIQHIKTIHLPS
;
A
#
# COMPACT_ATOMS: atom_id res chain seq x y z
N MET A 1 18.85 22.95 -1.87
CA MET A 1 19.03 21.52 -1.53
C MET A 1 19.77 20.87 -2.67
N GLN A 2 20.92 20.25 -2.40
CA GLN A 2 21.60 19.45 -3.42
C GLN A 2 20.71 18.24 -3.78
N PRO A 3 20.66 17.81 -5.05
CA PRO A 3 19.91 16.63 -5.41
C PRO A 3 20.51 15.45 -4.67
N ILE A 4 19.66 14.63 -4.05
CA ILE A 4 20.03 13.26 -3.62
C ILE A 4 20.79 12.65 -4.80
N SER A 5 22.03 12.19 -4.59
CA SER A 5 22.84 11.54 -5.62
C SER A 5 21.95 10.55 -6.37
N SER A 6 21.77 10.79 -7.67
CA SER A 6 20.77 10.04 -8.43
C SER A 6 21.19 8.57 -8.51
N PHE A 7 20.40 7.69 -7.92
CA PHE A 7 20.58 6.25 -8.08
C PHE A 7 20.05 5.75 -9.43
N THR A 8 19.49 6.63 -10.26
CA THR A 8 18.91 6.26 -11.56
C THR A 8 19.89 5.43 -12.39
N ASN A 9 19.40 4.34 -12.96
CA ASN A 9 20.11 3.30 -13.70
C ASN A 9 21.09 2.44 -12.89
N GLN A 10 21.21 2.63 -11.58
CA GLN A 10 22.02 1.77 -10.72
C GLN A 10 21.18 0.60 -10.20
N PHE A 11 21.83 -0.56 -10.06
CA PHE A 11 21.27 -1.65 -9.27
C PHE A 11 21.51 -1.37 -7.79
N VAL A 12 20.44 -1.44 -7.00
CA VAL A 12 20.47 -1.10 -5.59
C VAL A 12 19.79 -2.17 -4.76
N GLN A 13 20.26 -2.30 -3.53
CA GLN A 13 19.54 -2.96 -2.44
C GLN A 13 18.93 -1.85 -1.58
N VAL A 14 17.61 -1.91 -1.39
CA VAL A 14 16.83 -0.97 -0.60
C VAL A 14 16.28 -1.69 0.62
N GLU A 15 16.61 -1.21 1.80
CA GLU A 15 16.04 -1.68 3.06
C GLU A 15 14.88 -0.77 3.45
N LEU A 16 13.71 -1.37 3.69
CA LEU A 16 12.51 -0.68 4.14
C LEU A 16 12.24 -0.95 5.61
N SER A 17 11.49 -0.04 6.22
CA SER A 17 10.97 -0.22 7.58
C SER A 17 10.28 -1.58 7.75
N GLY A 18 10.58 -2.26 8.85
CA GLY A 18 10.10 -3.63 9.10
C GLY A 18 10.93 -4.73 8.42
N LYS A 19 12.20 -4.45 8.07
CA LYS A 19 13.19 -5.42 7.57
C LYS A 19 12.85 -6.05 6.21
N ASN A 20 12.11 -5.33 5.37
CA ASN A 20 11.88 -5.74 3.99
C ASN A 20 13.04 -5.28 3.12
N ILE A 21 13.65 -6.19 2.37
CA ILE A 21 14.75 -5.88 1.45
C ILE A 21 14.24 -6.03 0.02
N LEU A 22 14.41 -4.98 -0.78
CA LEU A 22 14.13 -4.98 -2.21
C LEU A 22 15.44 -4.84 -2.98
N ILE A 23 15.60 -5.57 -4.08
CA ILE A 23 16.76 -5.48 -4.96
C ILE A 23 16.26 -5.23 -6.38
N GLY A 24 16.83 -4.25 -7.06
CA GLY A 24 16.47 -3.95 -8.44
C GLY A 24 17.23 -2.77 -9.02
N LYS A 25 17.03 -2.55 -10.32
CA LYS A 25 17.52 -1.36 -11.01
C LYS A 25 16.61 -0.18 -10.70
N VAL A 26 17.17 0.96 -10.31
CA VAL A 26 16.41 2.20 -10.19
C VAL A 26 16.07 2.70 -11.58
N MET A 27 14.80 2.66 -11.92
CA MET A 27 14.29 3.09 -13.22
C MET A 27 14.04 4.59 -13.25
N ASP A 28 13.55 5.13 -12.13
CA ASP A 28 13.29 6.55 -11.95
C ASP A 28 13.19 6.89 -10.46
N GLN A 29 13.27 8.17 -10.12
CA GLN A 29 13.06 8.65 -8.76
C GLN A 29 12.44 10.06 -8.75
N GLY A 30 11.43 10.24 -7.92
CA GLY A 30 10.84 11.53 -7.59
C GLY A 30 11.34 12.03 -6.23
N ILE A 31 10.81 13.17 -5.80
CA ILE A 31 11.14 13.77 -4.49
C ILE A 31 10.63 12.91 -3.31
N ASP A 32 9.58 12.13 -3.52
CA ASP A 32 8.87 11.35 -2.49
C ASP A 32 8.70 9.86 -2.85
N ILE A 33 9.21 9.42 -4.02
CA ILE A 33 9.08 8.04 -4.49
C ILE A 33 10.33 7.54 -5.24
N LEU A 34 10.61 6.25 -5.09
CA LEU A 34 11.61 5.48 -5.81
C LEU A 34 10.93 4.42 -6.69
N VAL A 35 11.40 4.26 -7.93
CA VAL A 35 10.89 3.24 -8.87
C VAL A 35 11.97 2.20 -9.13
N LEU A 36 11.72 0.97 -8.69
CA LEU A 36 12.61 -0.17 -8.88
C LEU A 36 12.05 -1.13 -9.92
N TYR A 37 12.93 -1.77 -10.68
CA TYR A 37 12.61 -2.91 -11.52
C TYR A 37 13.52 -4.08 -11.13
N ASP A 38 12.93 -5.22 -10.77
CA ASP A 38 13.67 -6.41 -10.32
C ASP A 38 14.06 -7.35 -11.48
N GLY A 39 13.73 -6.98 -12.72
CA GLY A 39 13.87 -7.81 -13.92
C GLY A 39 12.58 -8.49 -14.36
N THR A 40 11.56 -8.47 -13.49
CA THR A 40 10.22 -9.03 -13.78
C THR A 40 9.13 -7.99 -13.53
N ARG A 41 9.18 -7.26 -12.42
CA ARG A 41 8.12 -6.36 -11.96
C ARG A 41 8.67 -5.00 -11.55
N TYR A 42 7.84 -3.99 -11.75
CA TYR A 42 8.07 -2.64 -11.24
C TYR A 42 7.54 -2.54 -9.81
N THR A 43 8.35 -2.00 -8.90
CA THR A 43 7.95 -1.72 -7.51
C THR A 43 8.12 -0.23 -7.23
N TYR A 44 7.08 0.39 -6.69
CA TYR A 44 7.02 1.81 -6.36
C TYR A 44 7.09 1.98 -4.85
N VAL A 45 8.10 2.70 -4.36
CA VAL A 45 8.45 2.76 -2.94
C VAL A 45 8.48 4.21 -2.47
N PRO A 46 7.62 4.64 -1.53
CA PRO A 46 7.71 5.98 -0.95
C PRO A 46 9.03 6.16 -0.18
N TRP A 47 9.71 7.30 -0.36
CA TRP A 47 11.00 7.57 0.28
C TRP A 47 10.93 7.53 1.81
N ILE A 48 9.79 7.90 2.40
CA ILE A 48 9.56 7.86 3.87
C ILE A 48 9.74 6.45 4.46
N HIS A 49 9.67 5.40 3.65
CA HIS A 49 9.84 4.03 4.09
C HIS A 49 11.23 3.45 3.84
N VAL A 50 12.08 4.14 3.08
CA VAL A 50 13.46 3.73 2.79
C VAL A 50 14.35 4.06 3.99
N GLN A 51 14.91 3.03 4.61
CA GLN A 51 15.85 3.17 5.73
C GLN A 51 17.29 3.26 5.24
N SER A 52 17.66 2.42 4.27
CA SER A 52 18.98 2.46 3.65
C SER A 52 18.88 2.08 2.17
N ILE A 53 19.79 2.62 1.37
CA ILE A 53 19.97 2.29 -0.04
C ILE A 53 21.46 2.15 -0.31
N LYS A 54 21.86 1.05 -0.96
CA LYS A 54 23.25 0.82 -1.34
C LYS A 54 23.32 0.24 -2.75
N GLN A 55 24.35 0.63 -3.49
CA GLN A 55 24.63 0.04 -4.80
C GLN A 55 24.99 -1.44 -4.66
N VAL A 56 24.47 -2.26 -5.58
CA VAL A 56 24.82 -3.67 -5.70
C VAL A 56 26.09 -3.79 -6.56
N PRO A 57 27.08 -4.62 -6.15
CA PRO A 57 28.26 -4.90 -6.96
C PRO A 57 27.92 -5.44 -8.36
N THR A 58 28.66 -5.01 -9.38
CA THR A 58 28.38 -5.31 -10.79
C THR A 58 28.36 -6.82 -11.11
N ASP A 59 29.16 -7.60 -10.40
CA ASP A 59 29.26 -9.05 -10.48
C ASP A 59 28.02 -9.80 -9.96
N MET A 60 27.17 -9.13 -9.19
CA MET A 60 25.88 -9.66 -8.71
C MET A 60 24.70 -9.30 -9.61
N ILE A 61 24.93 -8.53 -10.70
CA ILE A 61 23.88 -8.15 -11.64
C ILE A 61 23.64 -9.28 -12.65
N PRO A 62 22.39 -9.71 -12.89
CA PRO A 62 22.09 -10.72 -13.90
C PRO A 62 22.61 -10.31 -15.29
N PRO A 63 23.29 -11.20 -16.04
CA PRO A 63 23.89 -10.86 -17.33
C PRO A 63 22.86 -10.53 -18.41
N LEU A 64 21.61 -10.97 -18.26
CA LEU A 64 20.48 -10.67 -19.14
C LEU A 64 19.41 -9.92 -18.34
N PHE A 65 19.46 -8.60 -18.37
CA PHE A 65 18.46 -7.73 -17.74
C PHE A 65 17.73 -6.90 -18.80
N THR A 66 16.62 -7.42 -19.30
CA THR A 66 15.77 -6.72 -20.27
C THR A 66 14.70 -5.92 -19.56
N VAL A 67 14.71 -4.60 -19.75
CA VAL A 67 13.68 -3.72 -19.21
C VAL A 67 12.38 -3.89 -20.00
N GLN A 68 11.30 -4.25 -19.33
CA GLN A 68 9.95 -4.24 -19.89
C GLN A 68 9.28 -2.87 -19.70
N ASP A 69 8.23 -2.60 -20.46
CA ASP A 69 7.42 -1.41 -20.26
C ASP A 69 6.73 -1.42 -18.89
N SER A 70 6.76 -0.26 -18.23
CA SER A 70 6.11 -0.07 -16.94
C SER A 70 4.57 -0.14 -17.10
N PRO A 71 3.85 -0.92 -16.25
CA PRO A 71 2.39 -0.96 -16.28
C PRO A 71 1.71 0.38 -15.96
N ILE A 72 2.42 1.26 -15.25
CA ILE A 72 2.02 2.63 -14.90
C ILE A 72 2.84 3.61 -15.75
N TYR A 73 2.17 4.59 -16.37
CA TYR A 73 2.85 5.63 -17.12
C TYR A 73 3.72 6.51 -16.20
N LEU A 74 5.01 6.57 -16.50
CA LEU A 74 5.97 7.40 -15.77
C LEU A 74 6.08 8.76 -16.45
N ASN A 75 5.29 9.74 -16.00
CA ASN A 75 5.54 11.13 -16.38
C ASN A 75 6.76 11.65 -15.63
N LYS A 76 7.91 11.73 -16.33
CA LYS A 76 9.20 12.12 -15.73
C LYS A 76 9.21 13.54 -15.15
N GLU A 77 8.37 14.44 -15.66
CA GLU A 77 8.33 15.83 -15.18
C GLU A 77 7.54 16.00 -13.87
N ALA A 78 6.73 15.00 -13.49
CA ALA A 78 5.82 15.07 -12.34
C ALA A 78 5.78 13.78 -11.53
N LEU A 79 6.88 13.02 -11.48
CA LEU A 79 6.93 11.76 -10.74
C LEU A 79 6.80 12.03 -9.24
N SER A 80 5.64 11.66 -8.68
CA SER A 80 5.35 11.75 -7.25
C SER A 80 4.59 10.53 -6.78
N TYR A 81 4.66 10.25 -5.48
CA TYR A 81 3.92 9.16 -4.86
C TYR A 81 2.41 9.26 -5.14
N ARG A 82 1.84 10.46 -4.99
CA ARG A 82 0.42 10.72 -5.29
C ARG A 82 0.08 10.42 -6.75
N ASN A 83 0.91 10.84 -7.69
CA ASN A 83 0.66 10.63 -9.11
C ASN A 83 0.74 9.14 -9.48
N ILE A 84 1.70 8.40 -8.91
CA ILE A 84 1.78 6.94 -9.09
C ILE A 84 0.52 6.26 -8.57
N LEU A 85 0.05 6.58 -7.36
CA LEU A 85 -1.18 6.01 -6.83
C LEU A 85 -2.38 6.31 -7.73
N ASN A 86 -2.53 7.55 -8.20
CA ASN A 86 -3.63 7.93 -9.10
C ASN A 86 -3.62 7.15 -10.41
N ASN A 87 -2.44 6.93 -10.99
CA ASN A 87 -2.29 6.13 -12.22
C ASN A 87 -2.42 4.61 -11.97
N ALA A 88 -2.28 4.16 -10.72
CA ALA A 88 -2.51 2.77 -10.33
C ALA A 88 -4.00 2.42 -10.14
N LYS A 89 -4.90 3.41 -10.10
CA LYS A 89 -6.33 3.18 -9.91
C LYS A 89 -6.89 2.24 -10.98
N GLY A 90 -7.64 1.23 -10.54
CA GLY A 90 -8.23 0.23 -11.42
C GLY A 90 -7.25 -0.80 -11.99
N LEU A 91 -5.94 -0.66 -11.77
CA LEU A 91 -4.99 -1.74 -12.03
C LEU A 91 -5.05 -2.77 -10.89
N PHE A 92 -4.87 -4.04 -11.23
CA PHE A 92 -4.65 -5.05 -10.20
C PHE A 92 -3.22 -4.93 -9.69
N VAL A 93 -3.08 -4.70 -8.39
CA VAL A 93 -1.80 -4.42 -7.74
C VAL A 93 -1.64 -5.28 -6.50
N GLU A 94 -0.38 -5.54 -6.17
CA GLU A 94 0.07 -6.00 -4.86
C GLU A 94 0.55 -4.78 -4.07
N ILE A 95 0.18 -4.68 -2.80
CA ILE A 95 0.63 -3.63 -1.89
C ILE A 95 1.13 -4.22 -0.59
N ASN A 96 2.13 -3.62 0.04
CA ASN A 96 2.56 -3.99 1.39
C ASN A 96 2.33 -2.85 2.36
N VAL A 97 1.67 -3.16 3.47
CA VAL A 97 1.30 -2.18 4.50
C VAL A 97 1.85 -2.61 5.86
N THR A 98 1.62 -3.86 6.25
CA THR A 98 1.99 -4.36 7.58
C THR A 98 3.46 -4.78 7.70
N GLY A 99 4.18 -4.87 6.57
CA GLY A 99 5.53 -5.40 6.51
C GLY A 99 5.57 -6.89 6.21
N THR A 100 4.78 -7.69 6.91
CA THR A 100 4.81 -9.16 6.82
C THR A 100 3.92 -9.73 5.72
N HIS A 101 2.79 -9.09 5.43
CA HIS A 101 1.82 -9.56 4.45
C HIS A 101 1.52 -8.47 3.42
N SER A 102 1.35 -8.89 2.17
CA SER A 102 0.84 -8.04 1.10
C SER A 102 -0.66 -8.24 0.88
N PHE A 103 -1.33 -7.19 0.42
CA PHE A 103 -2.70 -7.25 -0.06
C PHE A 103 -2.70 -7.21 -1.58
N HIS A 104 -3.60 -7.98 -2.18
CA HIS A 104 -3.80 -8.03 -3.63
C HIS A 104 -5.19 -7.50 -3.96
N GLY A 105 -5.30 -6.67 -5.00
CA GLY A 105 -6.56 -5.99 -5.28
C GLY A 105 -6.39 -4.73 -6.13
N TYR A 106 -7.32 -3.80 -5.95
CA TYR A 106 -7.43 -2.59 -6.76
C TYR A 106 -7.48 -1.36 -5.85
N VAL A 107 -6.67 -0.35 -6.17
CA VAL A 107 -6.87 1.00 -5.62
C VAL A 107 -8.12 1.59 -6.29
N THR A 108 -9.14 1.89 -5.51
CA THR A 108 -10.42 2.43 -6.04
C THR A 108 -10.49 3.94 -5.90
N THR A 109 -10.08 4.47 -4.76
CA THR A 109 -10.12 5.90 -4.44
C THR A 109 -8.90 6.29 -3.62
N ILE A 110 -8.41 7.51 -3.82
CA ILE A 110 -7.30 8.09 -3.05
C ILE A 110 -7.78 9.42 -2.46
N LEU A 111 -7.62 9.58 -1.16
CA LEU A 111 -8.05 10.74 -0.37
C LEU A 111 -6.84 11.36 0.34
N ASN A 112 -7.03 12.34 1.23
CA ASN A 112 -5.93 13.20 1.67
C ASN A 112 -4.75 12.42 2.25
N ASN A 113 -5.01 11.51 3.19
CA ASN A 113 -3.98 10.72 3.90
C ASN A 113 -4.28 9.21 3.93
N TYR A 114 -5.25 8.73 3.14
CA TYR A 114 -5.55 7.31 3.00
C TYR A 114 -6.03 6.98 1.58
N LEU A 115 -6.05 5.69 1.26
CA LEU A 115 -6.67 5.16 0.06
C LEU A 115 -7.74 4.12 0.41
N VAL A 116 -8.67 3.92 -0.51
CA VAL A 116 -9.64 2.83 -0.50
C VAL A 116 -9.12 1.75 -1.43
N PHE A 117 -9.00 0.54 -0.91
CA PHE A 117 -8.51 -0.63 -1.60
C PHE A 117 -9.58 -1.71 -1.60
N TYR A 118 -9.86 -2.29 -2.76
CA TYR A 118 -10.70 -3.47 -2.85
C TYR A 118 -9.82 -4.70 -3.02
N SER A 119 -9.79 -5.57 -2.01
CA SER A 119 -9.18 -6.89 -2.11
C SER A 119 -10.24 -7.96 -2.38
N PRO A 120 -10.01 -8.91 -3.29
CA PRO A 120 -10.92 -10.03 -3.50
C PRO A 120 -11.15 -10.85 -2.22
N VAL A 121 -10.12 -10.94 -1.37
CA VAL A 121 -10.12 -11.67 -0.09
C VAL A 121 -10.72 -10.82 1.02
N PHE A 122 -10.21 -9.61 1.24
CA PHE A 122 -10.57 -8.76 2.38
C PHE A 122 -11.66 -7.71 2.11
N LYS A 123 -12.23 -7.69 0.91
CA LYS A 123 -13.24 -6.71 0.45
C LYS A 123 -12.71 -5.28 0.57
N THR A 124 -13.50 -4.37 1.12
CA THR A 124 -13.12 -2.95 1.24
C THR A 124 -12.16 -2.77 2.40
N ILE A 125 -11.00 -2.18 2.10
CA ILE A 125 -9.96 -1.83 3.06
C ILE A 125 -9.66 -0.33 2.95
N PHE A 126 -9.67 0.37 4.07
CA PHE A 126 -9.14 1.71 4.19
C PHE A 126 -7.69 1.62 4.65
N ILE A 127 -6.76 2.24 3.91
CA ILE A 127 -5.32 2.08 4.13
C ILE A 127 -4.69 3.45 4.28
N SER A 128 -4.08 3.71 5.44
CA SER A 128 -3.32 4.93 5.68
C SER A 128 -2.12 5.03 4.72
N LEU A 129 -1.96 6.18 4.07
CA LEU A 129 -0.82 6.42 3.17
C LEU A 129 0.51 6.49 3.91
N HIS A 130 0.49 6.75 5.22
CA HIS A 130 1.68 6.73 6.09
C HIS A 130 2.20 5.32 6.36
N HIS A 131 1.43 4.28 6.02
CA HIS A 131 1.79 2.89 6.30
C HIS A 131 1.97 2.05 5.03
N LEU A 132 1.69 2.59 3.84
CA LEU A 132 1.86 1.88 2.57
C LEU A 132 3.33 1.89 2.14
N LYS A 133 4.01 0.76 2.35
CA LYS A 133 5.46 0.61 2.13
C LYS A 133 5.85 0.56 0.67
N TRP A 134 5.05 -0.12 -0.15
CA TRP A 134 5.26 -0.20 -1.59
C TRP A 134 4.01 -0.68 -2.32
N LEU A 135 3.98 -0.44 -3.64
CA LEU A 135 2.97 -0.91 -4.58
C LEU A 135 3.67 -1.56 -5.78
N THR A 136 3.13 -2.67 -6.26
CA THR A 136 3.63 -3.43 -7.42
C THR A 136 2.45 -3.81 -8.32
N PRO A 137 2.28 -3.21 -9.50
CA PRO A 137 1.25 -3.60 -10.45
C PRO A 137 1.57 -4.97 -11.06
N TYR A 138 0.52 -5.77 -11.25
CA TYR A 138 0.64 -6.99 -12.04
C TYR A 138 0.77 -6.65 -13.53
N SER A 139 1.46 -7.53 -14.26
CA SER A 139 1.47 -7.44 -15.73
C SER A 139 0.06 -7.59 -16.26
N ARG A 140 -0.31 -6.78 -17.26
CA ARG A 140 -1.63 -6.82 -17.92
C ARG A 140 -1.91 -8.17 -18.60
N SER A 141 -0.87 -9.00 -18.80
CA SER A 141 -0.96 -10.34 -19.38
C SER A 141 -1.43 -11.41 -18.39
N VAL A 142 -1.45 -11.12 -17.09
CA VAL A 142 -1.83 -12.09 -16.05
C VAL A 142 -3.24 -11.78 -15.57
N THR A 143 -4.13 -12.77 -15.65
CA THR A 143 -5.43 -12.71 -15.00
C THR A 143 -5.27 -13.08 -13.52
N PRO A 144 -5.59 -12.19 -12.56
CA PRO A 144 -5.45 -12.49 -11.15
C PRO A 144 -6.21 -13.76 -10.75
N PHE A 145 -5.54 -14.68 -10.07
CA PHE A 145 -6.10 -15.97 -9.63
C PHE A 145 -6.68 -16.85 -10.77
N SER A 146 -6.36 -16.57 -12.04
CA SER A 146 -7.03 -17.17 -13.21
C SER A 146 -8.57 -17.02 -13.18
N LEU A 147 -9.07 -16.09 -12.38
CA LEU A 147 -10.51 -15.81 -12.25
C LEU A 147 -10.92 -14.82 -13.34
N SER A 148 -11.98 -15.11 -14.07
CA SER A 148 -12.53 -14.13 -15.02
C SER A 148 -12.97 -12.86 -14.27
N ASN A 149 -12.93 -11.70 -14.93
CA ASN A 149 -13.35 -10.41 -14.33
C ASN A 149 -14.76 -10.45 -13.71
N GLN A 150 -15.62 -11.37 -14.16
CA GLN A 150 -16.95 -11.61 -13.59
C GLN A 150 -16.90 -12.12 -12.13
N HIS A 151 -15.82 -12.79 -11.73
CA HIS A 151 -15.59 -13.30 -10.37
C HIS A 151 -14.81 -12.32 -9.48
N LEU A 152 -14.31 -11.21 -10.04
CA LEU A 152 -13.64 -10.12 -9.31
C LEU A 152 -14.39 -8.79 -9.48
N PRO A 153 -15.73 -8.72 -9.26
CA PRO A 153 -16.44 -7.47 -9.40
C PRO A 153 -15.96 -6.48 -8.33
N VAL A 154 -15.30 -5.41 -8.76
CA VAL A 154 -15.02 -4.26 -7.89
C VAL A 154 -16.35 -3.59 -7.60
N LYS A 155 -16.96 -3.95 -6.47
CA LYS A 155 -18.17 -3.28 -5.98
C LYS A 155 -17.74 -1.98 -5.31
N PRO A 156 -18.24 -0.82 -5.75
CA PRO A 156 -18.02 0.42 -5.01
C PRO A 156 -18.52 0.25 -3.58
N SER A 157 -17.72 0.65 -2.60
CA SER A 157 -18.21 0.75 -1.23
C SER A 157 -19.38 1.72 -1.19
N GLN A 158 -20.51 1.32 -0.60
CA GLN A 158 -21.66 2.19 -0.42
C GLN A 158 -21.45 3.20 0.71
N ILE A 159 -20.35 3.09 1.45
CA ILE A 159 -20.05 3.95 2.58
C ILE A 159 -19.54 5.29 2.06
N PRO A 160 -20.18 6.41 2.43
CA PRO A 160 -19.70 7.71 2.03
C PRO A 160 -18.31 7.97 2.61
N LEU A 161 -17.40 8.40 1.75
CA LEU A 161 -15.99 8.59 2.09
C LEU A 161 -15.75 9.95 2.73
N SER A 162 -15.02 9.97 3.84
CA SER A 162 -14.50 11.19 4.47
C SER A 162 -13.18 11.64 3.86
N ARG A 163 -12.79 12.90 4.07
CA ARG A 163 -11.58 13.46 3.46
C ARG A 163 -10.30 12.93 4.11
N SER A 164 -10.30 12.70 5.42
CA SER A 164 -9.18 12.12 6.15
C SER A 164 -9.47 10.72 6.71
N PHE A 165 -8.41 10.00 7.04
CA PHE A 165 -8.47 8.65 7.61
C PHE A 165 -9.13 8.66 9.00
N GLU A 166 -8.87 9.70 9.78
CA GLU A 166 -9.40 9.93 11.12
C GLU A 166 -10.91 10.24 11.08
N GLU A 167 -11.32 11.09 10.13
CA GLU A 167 -12.74 11.34 9.88
C GLU A 167 -13.44 10.08 9.35
N GLN A 168 -12.74 9.26 8.54
CA GLN A 168 -13.30 8.00 8.06
C GLN A 168 -13.47 7.00 9.22
N MET A 169 -12.48 6.91 10.11
CA MET A 169 -12.55 6.13 11.36
C MET A 169 -13.75 6.55 12.20
N LYS A 170 -13.90 7.84 12.48
CA LYS A 170 -15.02 8.35 13.30
C LYS A 170 -16.39 7.96 12.74
N ARG A 171 -16.54 7.93 11.41
CA ARG A 171 -17.80 7.52 10.76
C ARG A 171 -18.13 6.04 10.88
N LEU A 172 -17.16 5.21 11.25
CA LEU A 172 -17.36 3.78 11.44
C LEU A 172 -17.78 3.45 12.89
N GLU A 173 -18.02 4.46 13.74
CA GLU A 173 -18.59 4.25 15.07
C GLU A 173 -19.91 3.45 15.00
N GLY A 174 -20.04 2.48 15.90
CA GLY A 174 -21.13 1.51 15.92
C GLY A 174 -20.98 0.35 14.94
N GLN A 175 -19.96 0.33 14.07
CA GLN A 175 -19.73 -0.76 13.11
C GLN A 175 -18.74 -1.80 13.64
N LEU A 176 -18.97 -3.05 13.27
CA LEU A 176 -18.00 -4.13 13.44
C LEU A 176 -16.86 -3.91 12.43
N ILE A 177 -15.65 -3.71 12.94
CA ILE A 177 -14.46 -3.46 12.13
C ILE A 177 -13.32 -4.41 12.52
N ILE A 178 -12.38 -4.54 11.59
CA ILE A 178 -11.10 -5.24 11.81
C ILE A 178 -10.00 -4.21 11.57
N LEU A 179 -9.10 -4.02 12.55
CA LEU A 179 -7.92 -3.20 12.40
C LEU A 179 -6.71 -4.05 11.98
N ASP A 180 -5.86 -3.49 11.12
CA ASP A 180 -4.73 -4.20 10.51
C ASP A 180 -5.19 -5.55 9.90
N THR A 181 -4.36 -6.59 9.90
CA THR A 181 -4.70 -7.91 9.37
C THR A 181 -5.65 -8.75 10.25
N GLY A 182 -6.05 -8.25 11.43
CA GLY A 182 -6.83 -9.03 12.40
C GLY A 182 -6.05 -10.15 13.08
N ASP A 183 -4.73 -10.21 12.94
CA ASP A 183 -3.87 -11.22 13.58
C ASP A 183 -3.89 -11.14 15.11
N ASP A 184 -4.13 -9.94 15.65
CA ASP A 184 -4.39 -9.73 17.07
C ASP A 184 -5.92 -9.76 17.31
N PRO A 185 -6.46 -10.72 18.07
CA PRO A 185 -7.89 -10.79 18.33
C PRO A 185 -8.48 -9.52 18.96
N ARG A 186 -7.68 -8.70 19.63
CA ARG A 186 -8.10 -7.42 20.24
C ARG A 186 -8.28 -6.29 19.22
N LYS A 187 -7.91 -6.55 17.95
CA LYS A 187 -8.12 -5.64 16.81
C LYS A 187 -9.40 -5.94 16.03
N ILE A 188 -10.24 -6.83 16.54
CA ILE A 188 -11.53 -7.18 15.95
C ILE A 188 -12.61 -6.82 16.96
N GLY A 189 -13.56 -5.98 16.56
CA GLY A 189 -14.62 -5.55 17.46
C GLY A 189 -15.49 -4.44 16.90
N VAL A 190 -16.51 -4.06 17.66
CA VAL A 190 -17.33 -2.89 17.35
C VAL A 190 -16.57 -1.65 17.78
N LEU A 191 -16.42 -0.68 16.85
CA LEU A 191 -15.87 0.64 17.18
C LEU A 191 -16.85 1.40 18.05
N SER A 192 -16.55 1.52 19.34
CA SER A 192 -17.44 2.16 20.32
C SER A 192 -17.22 3.66 20.39
N ASN A 193 -15.97 4.12 20.33
CA ASN A 193 -15.63 5.54 20.40
C ASN A 193 -14.28 5.84 19.72
N LEU A 194 -14.14 7.04 19.19
CA LEU A 194 -12.90 7.67 18.79
C LEU A 194 -12.78 9.08 19.38
N GLU A 195 -11.88 9.24 20.36
CA GLU A 195 -11.61 10.51 21.03
C GLU A 195 -10.12 10.65 21.36
N HIS A 196 -9.59 11.87 21.31
CA HIS A 196 -8.19 12.16 21.69
C HIS A 196 -7.14 11.24 21.02
N ASN A 197 -7.34 10.90 19.73
CA ASN A 197 -6.51 9.97 18.96
C ASN A 197 -6.50 8.51 19.47
N LEU A 198 -7.44 8.15 20.34
CA LEU A 198 -7.66 6.80 20.83
C LEU A 198 -8.96 6.24 20.28
N LEU A 199 -8.83 5.10 19.61
CA LEU A 199 -9.92 4.31 19.05
C LEU A 199 -10.22 3.15 19.99
N GLU A 200 -11.44 3.09 20.53
CA GLU A 200 -11.89 2.00 21.41
C GLU A 200 -12.66 0.94 20.62
N LEU A 201 -12.27 -0.33 20.81
CA LEU A 201 -13.00 -1.50 20.31
C LEU A 201 -13.62 -2.28 21.45
N ILE A 202 -14.86 -2.75 21.25
CA ILE A 202 -15.52 -3.76 22.09
C ILE A 202 -15.46 -5.09 21.34
N ASN A 203 -14.79 -6.08 21.91
CA ASN A 203 -14.66 -7.42 21.33
C ASN A 203 -15.92 -8.29 21.61
N ALA A 204 -15.90 -9.57 21.18
CA ALA A 204 -17.02 -10.49 21.35
C ALA A 204 -17.35 -10.84 22.82
N THR A 205 -16.40 -10.70 23.75
CA THR A 205 -16.60 -10.91 25.19
C THR A 205 -17.06 -9.65 25.92
N GLY A 206 -17.13 -8.51 25.22
CA GLY A 206 -17.47 -7.21 25.81
C GLY A 206 -16.27 -6.44 26.37
N ASP A 207 -15.05 -6.97 26.24
CA ASP A 207 -13.84 -6.29 26.70
C ASP A 207 -13.52 -5.10 25.81
N ARG A 208 -13.06 -4.02 26.44
CA ARG A 208 -12.69 -2.76 25.78
C ARG A 208 -11.18 -2.66 25.61
N THR A 209 -10.73 -2.34 24.41
CA THR A 209 -9.32 -2.06 24.12
C THR A 209 -9.19 -0.75 23.34
N SER A 210 -8.33 0.15 23.81
CA SER A 210 -8.04 1.43 23.15
C SER A 210 -6.75 1.36 22.35
N TRP A 211 -6.78 1.89 21.13
CA TRP A 211 -5.67 1.89 20.18
C TRP A 211 -5.35 3.32 19.74
N ASN A 212 -4.06 3.68 19.74
CA ASN A 212 -3.64 4.95 19.15
C ASN A 212 -3.75 4.87 17.62
N ILE A 213 -4.54 5.78 17.03
CA ILE A 213 -4.85 5.78 15.59
C ILE A 213 -3.64 5.98 14.69
N GLN A 214 -2.57 6.59 15.20
CA GLN A 214 -1.33 6.79 14.44
C GLN A 214 -0.65 5.45 14.11
N HIS A 215 -0.94 4.40 14.88
CA HIS A 215 -0.40 3.05 14.67
C HIS A 215 -1.35 2.10 13.94
N ILE A 216 -2.57 2.54 13.62
CA ILE A 216 -3.54 1.80 12.82
C ILE A 216 -3.18 1.96 11.35
N LYS A 217 -2.94 0.84 10.67
CA LYS A 217 -2.47 0.84 9.27
C LYS A 217 -3.64 0.65 8.31
N THR A 218 -4.52 -0.29 8.65
CA THR A 218 -5.70 -0.61 7.84
C THR A 218 -6.96 -0.77 8.69
N ILE A 219 -8.10 -0.54 8.05
CA ILE A 219 -9.42 -0.86 8.58
C ILE A 219 -10.18 -1.65 7.53
N HIS A 220 -10.67 -2.81 7.91
CA HIS A 220 -11.44 -3.69 7.06
C HIS A 220 -12.87 -3.74 7.55
N LEU A 221 -13.78 -3.82 6.60
CA LEU A 221 -15.19 -4.06 6.86
C LEU A 221 -15.51 -5.50 6.47
N PRO A 222 -16.09 -6.31 7.37
CA PRO A 222 -16.35 -7.72 7.13
C PRO A 222 -17.43 -7.99 6.06
N SER A 223 -18.05 -6.95 5.48
CA SER A 223 -19.08 -7.02 4.43
C SER A 223 -18.94 -5.90 3.40
#